data_AF-A0A7V2IKM0-F1
#
_entry.id   AF-A0A7V2IKM0-F1
#
_cell.length_a   1.000
_cell.length_b   1.000
_cell.length_c   1.000
_cell.angle_alpha   90.00
_cell.angle_beta   90.00
_cell.angle_gamma   90.00
#
_symmetry.space_group_name_H-M   'P 1'
#
loop_
_entity.id
_entity.type
_entity.pdbx_description
1 polymer ?
#
loop_
_entity_poly.entity_id
_entity_poly.type
_entity_poly.pdbx_seq_one_letter_code
_entity_poly.pdbx_strand_id
1 'polypeptide(L)'
;YVAEGMPKDYFSDLEVVEDGRVVLAKTIEVNDPLHYGGYHFYQSDYDHEGHAYTVLMVASDSGLICVWIGYALLAGGIILHMWLSPLLAARQKRSEAAHGT
;
A
#
# COMPACT_ATOMS: atom_id res chain seq x y z
N TYR A 1 -23.00 -13.07 17.25
CA TYR A 1 -23.87 -12.57 18.33
C TYR A 1 -23.14 -11.42 19.02
N VAL A 2 -23.58 -10.18 18.81
CA VAL A 2 -23.07 -9.02 19.56
C VAL A 2 -23.87 -8.98 20.86
N ALA A 3 -23.20 -8.98 22.01
CA ALA A 3 -23.88 -8.91 23.30
C ALA A 3 -24.65 -7.59 23.41
N GLU A 4 -25.83 -7.64 24.04
CA GLU A 4 -26.67 -6.46 24.24
C GLU A 4 -25.88 -5.39 25.02
N GLY A 5 -25.68 -4.22 24.40
CA GLY A 5 -24.90 -3.11 24.96
C GLY A 5 -23.48 -2.92 24.41
N MET A 6 -22.96 -3.83 23.58
CA MET A 6 -21.69 -3.58 22.88
C MET A 6 -21.91 -2.75 21.60
N PRO A 7 -21.18 -1.64 21.39
CA PRO A 7 -21.22 -0.89 20.15
C PRO A 7 -20.85 -1.79 18.96
N LYS A 8 -21.61 -1.68 17.88
CA LYS A 8 -21.40 -2.47 16.66
C LYS A 8 -20.29 -1.90 15.80
N ASP A 9 -20.22 -0.57 15.73
CA ASP A 9 -19.27 0.19 14.94
C ASP A 9 -18.73 1.35 15.78
N TYR A 10 -17.48 1.72 15.49
CA TYR A 10 -16.82 2.88 16.09
C TYR A 10 -16.41 3.81 14.96
N PHE A 11 -16.70 5.09 15.14
CA PHE A 11 -16.40 6.15 14.19
C PHE A 11 -15.54 7.21 14.87
N SER A 12 -14.62 7.81 14.11
CA SER A 12 -13.83 8.95 14.57
C SER A 12 -13.74 10.02 13.48
N ASP A 13 -14.07 11.26 13.82
CA ASP A 13 -13.92 12.39 12.90
C ASP A 13 -12.50 12.94 12.99
N LEU A 14 -11.78 12.94 11.87
CA LEU A 14 -10.40 13.41 11.77
C LEU A 14 -10.29 14.59 10.81
N GLU A 15 -9.48 15.57 11.20
CA GLU A 15 -9.06 16.69 10.37
C GLU A 15 -7.54 16.75 10.29
N VAL A 16 -7.02 16.91 9.06
CA VAL A 16 -5.62 17.24 8.81
C VAL A 16 -5.52 18.74 8.60
N VAL A 17 -4.68 19.39 9.40
CA VAL A 17 -4.46 20.83 9.37
C VAL A 17 -3.05 21.14 8.89
N GLU A 18 -2.93 21.88 7.79
CA GLU A 18 -1.66 22.43 7.28
C GLU A 18 -1.78 23.95 7.17
N ASP A 19 -0.76 24.67 7.62
CA ASP A 19 -0.72 26.14 7.61
C ASP A 19 -1.98 26.81 8.20
N GLY A 20 -2.55 26.19 9.24
CA GLY A 20 -3.76 26.66 9.92
C GLY A 20 -5.06 26.46 9.13
N ARG A 21 -5.05 25.65 8.06
CA ARG A 21 -6.22 25.31 7.26
C ARG A 21 -6.47 23.81 7.28
N VAL A 22 -7.73 23.42 7.41
CA VAL A 22 -8.14 22.02 7.22
C VAL A 22 -7.97 21.67 5.75
N VAL A 23 -7.04 20.77 5.45
CA VAL A 23 -6.74 20.31 4.08
C VAL A 23 -7.41 18.97 3.76
N LEU A 24 -7.80 18.21 4.79
CA LEU A 24 -8.56 16.98 4.66
C LEU A 24 -9.41 16.77 5.92
N ALA A 25 -10.64 16.31 5.74
CA ALA A 25 -11.49 15.85 6.83
C ALA A 25 -12.11 14.50 6.43
N LYS A 26 -12.13 13.53 7.34
CA LYS A 26 -12.72 12.21 7.12
C LYS A 26 -13.23 11.61 8.42
N THR A 27 -14.43 11.06 8.40
CA THR A 27 -14.90 10.11 9.41
C THR A 27 -14.31 8.74 9.09
N ILE A 28 -13.47 8.21 9.98
CA ILE A 28 -12.86 6.88 9.85
C ILE A 28 -13.65 5.85 10.66
N GLU A 29 -13.61 4.59 10.20
CA GLU A 29 -14.13 3.42 10.90
C GLU A 29 -13.08 2.29 10.93
N VAL A 30 -13.38 1.20 11.65
CA VAL A 30 -12.47 0.05 11.74
C VAL A 30 -12.23 -0.54 10.34
N ASN A 31 -10.97 -0.53 9.91
CA ASN A 31 -10.47 -0.90 8.57
C ASN A 31 -10.62 0.14 7.46
N ASP A 32 -11.20 1.32 7.72
CA ASP A 32 -11.20 2.44 6.76
C ASP A 32 -10.40 3.63 7.31
N PRO A 33 -9.05 3.54 7.35
CA PRO A 33 -8.20 4.59 7.90
C PRO A 33 -8.22 5.87 7.06
N LEU A 34 -7.80 6.98 7.66
CA LEU A 34 -7.42 8.18 6.91
C LEU A 34 -6.00 7.99 6.39
N HIS A 35 -5.76 8.32 5.12
CA HIS A 35 -4.43 8.31 4.53
C HIS A 35 -4.04 9.71 4.09
N TYR A 36 -2.89 10.19 4.56
CA TYR A 36 -2.37 11.50 4.21
C TYR A 36 -0.86 11.57 4.39
N GLY A 37 -0.15 12.18 3.43
CA GLY A 37 1.28 12.45 3.55
C GLY A 37 2.19 11.22 3.70
N GLY A 38 1.76 10.05 3.22
CA GLY A 38 2.50 8.79 3.41
C GLY A 38 2.29 8.14 4.78
N TYR A 39 1.21 8.52 5.47
CA TYR A 39 0.82 7.94 6.75
C TYR A 39 -0.63 7.48 6.72
N HIS A 40 -0.87 6.35 7.37
CA HIS A 40 -2.21 5.86 7.69
C HIS A 40 -2.52 6.15 9.16
N PHE A 41 -3.71 6.67 9.40
CA PHE A 41 -4.25 6.97 10.71
C PHE A 41 -5.39 5.98 10.99
N TYR A 42 -5.14 5.06 11.91
CA TYR A 42 -6.10 4.05 12.34
C TYR A 42 -6.66 4.42 13.69
N GLN A 43 -7.95 4.16 13.89
CA GLN A 43 -8.51 4.08 15.23
C GLN A 43 -7.94 2.81 15.90
N SER A 44 -7.12 2.99 16.93
CA SER A 44 -6.55 1.87 17.69
C SER A 44 -7.25 1.62 19.02
N ASP A 45 -7.85 2.67 19.60
CA ASP A 45 -8.60 2.57 20.85
C ASP A 45 -9.58 3.75 21.01
N TYR A 46 -10.43 3.69 22.01
CA TYR A 46 -11.37 4.75 22.36
C TYR A 46 -11.62 4.80 23.88
N ASP A 47 -12.18 5.92 24.34
CA ASP A 47 -12.65 6.05 25.71
C ASP A 47 -13.85 5.11 25.95
N HIS A 48 -13.62 4.08 26.76
CA HIS A 48 -14.60 3.04 27.08
C HIS A 48 -15.67 3.50 28.07
N GLU A 49 -15.44 4.60 28.79
CA GLU A 49 -16.34 5.08 29.85
C GLU A 49 -17.16 6.30 29.40
N GLY A 50 -16.56 7.20 28.60
CA GLY A 50 -17.17 8.48 28.24
C GLY A 50 -17.20 8.82 26.75
N HIS A 51 -16.61 7.99 25.87
CA HIS A 51 -16.47 8.26 24.43
C HIS A 51 -15.90 9.65 24.09
N ALA A 52 -15.13 10.26 25.00
CA ALA A 52 -14.67 11.64 24.86
C ALA A 52 -13.48 11.77 23.91
N TYR A 53 -12.74 10.69 23.67
CA TYR A 53 -11.56 10.68 22.79
C TYR A 53 -11.35 9.33 22.12
N THR A 54 -10.55 9.35 21.05
CA THR A 54 -10.00 8.16 20.39
C THR A 54 -8.47 8.18 20.46
N VAL A 55 -7.88 6.99 20.51
CA VAL A 55 -6.43 6.81 20.34
C VAL A 55 -6.18 6.45 18.88
N LEU A 56 -5.26 7.19 18.27
CA LEU A 56 -4.86 7.00 16.88
C LEU A 56 -3.50 6.29 16.81
N MET A 57 -3.45 5.23 16.01
CA MET A 57 -2.19 4.63 15.57
C MET A 57 -1.79 5.25 14.24
N VAL A 58 -0.55 5.71 14.17
CA VAL A 58 0.03 6.31 12.96
C VAL A 58 1.06 5.33 12.38
N ALA A 59 0.82 4.88 11.15
CA ALA A 59 1.72 3.97 10.44
C ALA A 59 2.24 4.64 9.17
N SER A 60 3.57 4.61 8.96
CA SER A 60 4.18 5.13 7.73
C SER A 60 4.18 4.09 6.62
N ASP A 61 3.88 4.52 5.39
CA ASP A 61 3.93 3.68 4.20
C ASP A 61 5.23 3.86 3.38
N SER A 62 6.20 4.65 3.87
CA SER A 62 7.40 5.00 3.08
C SER A 62 8.23 3.80 2.64
N GLY A 63 8.14 2.67 3.35
CA GLY A 63 8.79 1.41 3.00
C GLY A 63 8.20 0.70 1.77
N LEU A 64 6.98 1.04 1.33
CA LEU A 64 6.33 0.37 0.20
C LEU A 64 7.11 0.55 -1.10
N ILE A 65 7.78 1.69 -1.29
CA ILE A 65 8.59 1.95 -2.50
C ILE A 65 9.66 0.85 -2.68
N CYS A 66 10.36 0.47 -1.61
CA CYS A 66 11.35 -0.61 -1.66
C CYS A 66 10.73 -1.95 -2.06
N VAL A 67 9.53 -2.25 -1.58
CA VAL A 67 8.78 -3.47 -1.92
C VAL A 67 8.40 -3.48 -3.41
N TRP A 68 7.87 -2.37 -3.93
CA TRP A 68 7.52 -2.23 -5.34
C TRP A 68 8.73 -2.38 -6.28
N ILE A 69 9.89 -1.84 -5.89
CA ILE A 69 11.15 -2.05 -6.64
C ILE A 69 11.48 -3.55 -6.70
N GLY A 70 11.35 -4.26 -5.59
CA GLY A 70 11.54 -5.72 -5.55
C GLY A 70 10.61 -6.44 -6.53
N TYR A 71 9.31 -6.13 -6.52
CA TYR A 71 8.36 -6.70 -7.48
C TYR A 71 8.69 -6.37 -8.94
N ALA A 72 9.08 -5.12 -9.22
CA ALA A 72 9.46 -4.70 -10.57
C ALA A 72 10.72 -5.44 -11.07
N LEU A 73 11.71 -5.64 -10.20
CA LEU A 73 12.92 -6.43 -10.53
C LEU A 73 12.57 -7.90 -10.80
N LEU A 74 11.71 -8.51 -9.99
CA LEU A 74 11.25 -9.89 -10.22
C LEU A 74 10.48 -10.04 -11.54
N ALA A 75 9.49 -9.16 -11.77
CA ALA A 75 8.71 -9.16 -13.00
C ALA A 75 9.61 -8.91 -14.23
N GLY A 76 10.53 -7.96 -14.13
CA GLY A 76 11.53 -7.67 -15.16
C GLY A 76 12.43 -8.87 -15.46
N GLY A 77 12.92 -9.55 -14.42
CA GLY A 77 13.72 -10.76 -14.57
C GLY A 77 12.99 -11.88 -15.31
N ILE A 78 11.71 -12.10 -14.99
CA ILE A 78 10.87 -13.08 -15.70
C ILE A 78 10.68 -12.68 -17.15
N ILE A 79 10.39 -11.40 -17.44
CA ILE A 79 10.19 -10.90 -18.80
C ILE A 79 11.48 -11.06 -19.63
N LEU A 80 12.63 -10.70 -19.07
CA LEU A 80 13.92 -10.88 -19.74
C LEU A 80 14.19 -12.37 -20.02
N HIS A 81 13.96 -13.24 -19.03
CA HIS A 81 14.21 -14.68 -19.19
C HIS A 81 13.32 -15.29 -20.28
N MET A 82 12.03 -14.96 -20.28
CA MET A 82 11.05 -15.58 -21.17
C MET A 82 10.99 -14.98 -22.57
N TRP A 83 11.30 -13.70 -22.76
CA TRP A 83 11.18 -13.04 -24.08
C TRP A 83 12.53 -12.61 -24.67
N LEU A 84 13.49 -12.15 -23.87
CA LEU A 84 14.76 -11.65 -24.41
C LEU A 84 15.73 -12.79 -24.74
N SER A 85 15.88 -13.76 -23.83
CA SER A 85 16.75 -14.93 -24.04
C SER A 85 16.41 -15.72 -25.31
N PRO A 86 15.14 -16.09 -25.60
CA PRO A 86 14.83 -16.81 -26.84
C PRO A 86 15.01 -15.97 -28.10
N LEU A 87 14.81 -14.64 -28.06
CA LEU A 87 15.08 -13.77 -29.20
C LEU A 87 16.57 -13.66 -29.53
N LEU A 88 17.43 -13.60 -28.50
CA LEU A 88 18.88 -13.61 -28.66
C LEU A 88 19.38 -14.98 -29.14
N ALA A 89 18.85 -16.08 -28.57
CA ALA A 89 19.18 -17.43 -29.01
C ALA A 89 18.77 -17.69 -30.47
N ALA A 90 17.62 -17.15 -30.91
CA ALA A 90 17.18 -17.23 -32.30
C ALA A 90 18.11 -16.45 -33.25
N ARG A 91 18.68 -15.32 -32.81
CA ARG A 91 19.66 -14.55 -33.58
C ARG A 91 21.00 -15.29 -33.72
N GLN A 92 21.45 -15.95 -32.66
CA GLN A 92 22.71 -16.70 -32.64
C GLN A 92 22.68 -17.92 -33.57
N LYS A 93 21.59 -18.70 -33.54
CA LYS A 93 21.38 -19.82 -34.48
C LYS A 93 21.37 -19.39 -35.95
N ARG A 94 20.86 -18.18 -36.26
CA ARG A 94 20.87 -17.62 -37.62
C ARG A 94 22.27 -17.19 -38.07
N SER A 95 23.13 -16.68 -37.20
CA SER A 95 24.50 -16.30 -37.58
C SER A 95 25.39 -17.51 -37.83
N GLU A 96 25.23 -18.58 -37.03
CA GLU A 96 25.95 -19.84 -37.21
C GLU A 96 25.59 -20.53 -38.54
N ALA A 97 24.32 -20.54 -38.91
CA ALA A 97 23.86 -21.09 -40.19
C ALA A 97 24.38 -20.31 -41.42
N ALA A 98 24.70 -19.01 -41.28
CA ALA A 98 25.17 -18.17 -42.37
C ALA A 98 26.70 -18.21 -42.60
N HIS A 99 27.48 -18.70 -41.63
CA HIS A 99 28.93 -18.89 -41.77
C HIS A 99 29.33 -20.33 -42.12
N GLY A 100 28.38 -21.29 -42.05
CA GLY A 100 28.61 -22.70 -42.33
C GLY A 100 28.37 -23.14 -43.78
N THR A 101 28.12 -22.22 -44.71
CA THR A 101 27.89 -22.47 -46.16
C THR A 101 29.02 -21.97 -47.02
#